data_AF-E1K217-F1
#
_entry.id   AF-E1K217-F1
#
_cell.length_a   1.000
_cell.length_b   1.000
_cell.length_c   1.000
_cell.angle_alpha   90.00
_cell.angle_beta   90.00
_cell.angle_gamma   90.00
#
_symmetry.space_group_name_H-M   'P 1'
#
loop_
_entity.id
_entity.type
_entity.pdbx_description
1 polymer ?
#
loop_
_entity_poly.entity_id
_entity_poly.type
_entity_poly.pdbx_seq_one_letter_code
_entity_poly.pdbx_strand_id
1 'polypeptide(L)'
;MDDAPARRTVLIVEDDPLSARVAEKILARLGYGVCAVIETGEGAVAEAKAHAPDVVLMDINLAGNMDGVTAARAIIESLGAPVIFLTAAVDREIMDRVAATGAAGYIQKPVKLLDLKANLEMAITRRERERPCPTDAAAQLYRRLLEAVARAFDRPFAVVDPDGRVLFAHPDGRLAGELFADAFPAEPPAPTETDTPCPDASGQPLAWVRLLGRE
;
A
#
# COMPACT_ATOMS: atom_id res chain seq x y z
N MET A 1 -13.97 18.55 21.33
CA MET A 1 -15.11 17.77 20.84
C MET A 1 -14.54 16.77 19.85
N ASP A 2 -14.47 15.53 20.30
CA ASP A 2 -14.31 14.26 19.57
C ASP A 2 -13.56 14.27 18.24
N ASP A 3 -12.25 14.04 18.30
CA ASP A 3 -11.53 13.35 17.23
C ASP A 3 -11.67 11.84 17.49
N ALA A 4 -12.88 11.31 17.30
CA ALA A 4 -13.08 9.86 17.23
C ALA A 4 -12.41 9.39 15.94
N PRO A 5 -11.48 8.41 15.98
CA PRO A 5 -10.77 7.97 14.79
C PRO A 5 -11.77 7.60 13.70
N ALA A 6 -11.56 8.13 12.49
CA ALA A 6 -12.43 7.88 11.34
C ALA A 6 -12.70 6.37 11.23
N ARG A 7 -13.98 6.00 11.25
CA ARG A 7 -14.42 4.61 11.24
C ARG A 7 -13.99 3.97 9.92
N ARG A 8 -13.02 3.06 9.96
CA ARG A 8 -12.52 2.36 8.78
C ARG A 8 -13.64 1.61 8.07
N THR A 9 -13.64 1.68 6.75
CA THR A 9 -14.71 1.15 5.89
C THR A 9 -14.28 -0.07 5.12
N VAL A 10 -15.19 -1.02 4.98
CA VAL A 10 -14.97 -2.30 4.30
C VAL A 10 -16.00 -2.45 3.19
N LEU A 11 -15.53 -2.84 2.00
CA LEU A 11 -16.39 -3.32 0.92
C LEU A 11 -16.53 -4.83 1.02
N ILE A 12 -17.76 -5.33 1.02
CA ILE A 12 -18.03 -6.78 1.01
C ILE A 12 -18.45 -7.18 -0.40
N VAL A 13 -17.80 -8.18 -0.96
CA VAL A 13 -18.13 -8.77 -2.26
C VAL A 13 -18.42 -10.25 -2.05
N GLU A 14 -19.70 -10.62 -2.06
CA GLU A 14 -20.21 -11.92 -1.70
C GLU A 14 -21.60 -12.10 -2.32
N ASP A 15 -21.81 -13.21 -3.04
CA ASP A 15 -23.08 -13.52 -3.70
C ASP A 15 -24.07 -14.28 -2.80
N ASP A 16 -23.60 -14.89 -1.70
CA ASP A 16 -24.46 -15.47 -0.66
C ASP A 16 -24.90 -14.41 0.39
N PRO A 17 -26.19 -14.02 0.42
CA PRO A 17 -26.67 -13.00 1.35
C PRO A 17 -26.54 -13.38 2.83
N LEU A 18 -26.48 -14.69 3.14
CA LEU A 18 -26.27 -15.15 4.50
C LEU A 18 -24.82 -14.93 4.94
N SER A 19 -23.86 -15.34 4.12
CA SER A 19 -22.43 -15.11 4.34
C SER A 19 -22.10 -13.62 4.44
N ALA A 20 -22.66 -12.80 3.55
CA ALA A 20 -22.51 -11.35 3.61
C ALA A 20 -22.99 -10.78 4.95
N ARG A 21 -24.21 -11.15 5.38
CA ARG A 21 -24.78 -10.73 6.68
C ARG A 21 -23.96 -11.17 7.88
N VAL A 22 -23.33 -12.35 7.82
CA VAL A 22 -22.44 -12.83 8.89
C VAL A 22 -21.20 -11.94 8.95
N ALA A 23 -20.57 -11.66 7.81
CA ALA A 23 -19.41 -10.77 7.73
C ALA A 23 -19.75 -9.35 8.24
N GLU A 24 -20.87 -8.76 7.80
CA GLU A 24 -21.34 -7.45 8.28
C GLU A 24 -21.48 -7.39 9.81
N LYS A 25 -22.09 -8.42 10.42
CA LYS A 25 -22.27 -8.49 11.88
C LYS A 25 -20.93 -8.58 12.62
N ILE A 26 -19.97 -9.33 12.08
CA ILE A 26 -18.64 -9.44 12.67
C ILE A 26 -17.91 -8.11 12.54
N LEU A 27 -17.94 -7.47 11.36
CA LEU A 27 -17.33 -6.16 11.11
C LEU A 27 -17.89 -5.07 12.04
N ALA A 28 -19.21 -5.05 12.22
CA ALA A 28 -19.86 -4.12 13.14
C ALA A 28 -19.40 -4.31 14.60
N ARG A 29 -19.25 -5.56 15.05
CA ARG A 29 -18.70 -5.88 16.39
C ARG A 29 -17.25 -5.47 16.55
N LEU A 30 -16.48 -5.50 15.47
CA LEU A 30 -15.08 -5.08 15.42
C LEU A 30 -14.91 -3.56 15.24
N GLY A 31 -16.00 -2.80 15.10
CA GLY A 31 -15.98 -1.35 14.94
C GLY A 31 -15.80 -0.85 13.50
N TYR A 32 -15.78 -1.73 12.50
CA TYR A 32 -15.67 -1.35 11.09
C TYR A 32 -17.04 -0.91 10.53
N GLY A 33 -17.02 0.01 9.58
CA GLY A 33 -18.18 0.36 8.74
C GLY A 33 -18.19 -0.47 7.47
N VAL A 34 -19.36 -0.75 6.92
CA VAL A 34 -19.51 -1.39 5.60
C VAL A 34 -19.99 -0.32 4.63
N CYS A 35 -19.21 -0.03 3.58
CA CYS A 35 -19.56 1.02 2.62
C CYS A 35 -20.55 0.53 1.57
N ALA A 36 -20.42 -0.72 1.13
CA ALA A 36 -21.34 -1.40 0.22
C ALA A 36 -21.21 -2.93 0.38
N VAL A 37 -22.25 -3.63 -0.06
CA VAL A 37 -22.29 -5.10 -0.22
C VAL A 37 -22.66 -5.39 -1.66
N ILE A 38 -21.83 -6.15 -2.36
CA ILE A 38 -21.93 -6.38 -3.80
C ILE A 38 -21.82 -7.86 -4.12
N GLU A 39 -22.58 -8.33 -5.12
CA GLU A 39 -22.68 -9.76 -5.44
C GLU A 39 -21.84 -10.14 -6.69
N THR A 40 -21.31 -9.16 -7.43
CA THR A 40 -20.61 -9.39 -8.72
C THR A 40 -19.21 -8.76 -8.77
N GLY A 41 -18.31 -9.37 -9.54
CA GLY A 41 -16.94 -8.87 -9.70
C GLY A 41 -16.88 -7.50 -10.40
N GLU A 42 -17.74 -7.28 -11.39
CA GLU A 42 -17.84 -5.98 -12.10
C GLU A 42 -18.33 -4.87 -11.17
N GLY A 43 -19.35 -5.17 -10.35
CA GLY A 43 -19.84 -4.24 -9.33
C GLY A 43 -18.77 -3.94 -8.29
N ALA A 44 -17.99 -4.93 -7.88
CA ALA A 44 -16.91 -4.74 -6.92
C ALA A 44 -15.87 -3.71 -7.39
N VAL A 45 -15.47 -3.78 -8.66
CA VAL A 45 -14.52 -2.81 -9.24
C VAL A 45 -15.12 -1.40 -9.27
N ALA A 46 -16.40 -1.28 -9.64
CA ALA A 46 -17.09 0.02 -9.69
C ALA A 46 -17.23 0.65 -8.31
N GLU A 47 -17.71 -0.11 -7.33
CA GLU A 47 -17.97 0.37 -5.97
C GLU A 47 -16.67 0.60 -5.19
N ALA A 48 -15.63 -0.20 -5.42
CA ALA A 48 -14.31 0.08 -4.86
C ALA A 48 -13.77 1.44 -5.32
N LYS A 49 -14.01 1.82 -6.58
CA LYS A 49 -13.62 3.15 -7.10
C LYS A 49 -14.47 4.26 -6.52
N ALA A 50 -15.78 4.04 -6.35
CA ALA A 50 -16.70 5.04 -5.84
C ALA A 50 -16.49 5.33 -4.34
N HIS A 51 -16.26 4.29 -3.55
CA HIS A 51 -16.18 4.38 -2.10
C HIS A 51 -14.76 4.41 -1.53
N ALA A 52 -13.75 4.03 -2.31
CA ALA A 52 -12.35 3.95 -1.89
C ALA A 52 -12.16 3.29 -0.51
N PRO A 53 -12.64 2.04 -0.32
CA PRO A 53 -12.66 1.39 0.99
C PRO A 53 -11.26 1.20 1.59
N ASP A 54 -11.20 1.04 2.90
CA ASP A 54 -9.95 0.74 3.62
C ASP A 54 -9.45 -0.67 3.31
N VAL A 55 -10.38 -1.62 3.20
CA VAL A 55 -10.16 -3.04 2.87
C VAL A 55 -11.33 -3.59 2.06
N VAL A 56 -11.08 -4.56 1.19
CA VAL A 56 -12.11 -5.33 0.49
C VAL A 56 -12.12 -6.77 1.00
N LEU A 57 -13.29 -7.28 1.38
CA LEU A 57 -13.54 -8.71 1.57
C LEU A 57 -14.13 -9.26 0.27
N MET A 58 -13.45 -10.22 -0.34
CA MET A 58 -13.77 -10.71 -1.68
C MET A 58 -14.01 -12.22 -1.65
N ASP A 59 -15.22 -12.67 -1.93
CA ASP A 59 -15.40 -14.09 -2.23
C ASP A 59 -14.71 -14.46 -3.54
N ILE A 60 -14.15 -15.66 -3.61
CA ILE A 60 -13.47 -16.15 -4.80
C ILE A 60 -14.48 -16.49 -5.89
N ASN A 61 -15.57 -17.14 -5.50
CA ASN A 61 -16.62 -17.57 -6.41
C ASN A 61 -17.73 -16.52 -6.38
N LEU A 62 -17.88 -15.77 -7.47
CA LEU A 62 -18.93 -14.76 -7.59
C LEU A 62 -19.88 -15.13 -8.72
N ALA A 63 -21.11 -14.67 -8.61
CA ALA A 63 -22.05 -14.69 -9.72
C ALA A 63 -21.59 -13.74 -10.84
N GLY A 64 -21.71 -14.18 -12.09
CA GLY A 64 -21.42 -13.36 -13.28
C GLY A 64 -20.26 -13.87 -14.13
N ASN A 65 -19.70 -12.98 -14.95
CA ASN A 65 -18.64 -13.31 -15.91
C ASN A 65 -17.24 -13.06 -15.33
N MET A 66 -17.13 -12.17 -14.33
CA MET A 66 -15.89 -11.87 -13.64
C MET A 66 -15.85 -12.55 -12.28
N ASP A 67 -14.88 -13.45 -12.10
CA ASP A 67 -14.63 -14.08 -10.80
C ASP A 67 -13.95 -13.12 -9.81
N GLY A 68 -14.01 -13.46 -8.52
CA GLY A 68 -13.50 -12.61 -7.45
C GLY A 68 -11.98 -12.41 -7.52
N VAL A 69 -11.24 -13.39 -8.04
CA VAL A 69 -9.78 -13.28 -8.22
C VAL A 69 -9.44 -12.22 -9.28
N THR A 70 -10.17 -12.21 -10.39
CA THR A 70 -9.99 -11.23 -11.47
C THR A 70 -10.39 -9.84 -11.00
N ALA A 71 -11.51 -9.71 -10.29
CA ALA A 71 -11.95 -8.45 -9.70
C ALA A 71 -10.94 -7.91 -8.67
N ALA A 72 -10.45 -8.78 -7.78
CA ALA A 72 -9.44 -8.43 -6.78
C ALA A 72 -8.16 -7.89 -7.42
N ARG A 73 -7.64 -8.55 -8.46
CA ARG A 73 -6.46 -8.07 -9.19
C ARG A 73 -6.69 -6.67 -9.75
N ALA A 74 -7.83 -6.44 -10.39
CA ALA A 74 -8.16 -5.11 -10.93
C ALA A 74 -8.26 -4.03 -9.85
N ILE A 75 -8.81 -4.35 -8.67
CA ILE A 75 -8.91 -3.43 -7.53
C ILE A 75 -7.54 -3.13 -6.95
N ILE A 76 -6.69 -4.14 -6.75
CA ILE A 76 -5.34 -3.98 -6.22
C ILE A 76 -4.51 -3.11 -7.17
N GLU A 77 -4.50 -3.42 -8.47
CA GLU A 77 -3.71 -2.69 -9.47
C GLU A 77 -4.17 -1.24 -9.65
N SER A 78 -5.49 -0.97 -9.58
CA SER A 78 -6.02 0.37 -9.84
C SER A 78 -6.12 1.27 -8.62
N LEU A 79 -6.31 0.71 -7.42
CA LEU A 79 -6.60 1.49 -6.20
C LEU A 79 -5.58 1.25 -5.08
N GLY A 80 -4.76 0.19 -5.16
CA GLY A 80 -3.90 -0.23 -4.05
C GLY A 80 -4.69 -0.54 -2.77
N ALA A 81 -5.97 -0.90 -2.90
CA ALA A 81 -6.80 -1.30 -1.78
C ALA A 81 -6.45 -2.77 -1.43
N PRO A 82 -6.15 -3.07 -0.15
CA PRO A 82 -5.86 -4.43 0.24
C PRO A 82 -7.12 -5.29 0.11
N VAL A 83 -6.98 -6.45 -0.50
CA VAL A 83 -8.05 -7.44 -0.66
C VAL A 83 -7.76 -8.64 0.23
N ILE A 84 -8.77 -9.08 0.97
CA ILE A 84 -8.76 -10.33 1.75
C ILE A 84 -9.77 -11.26 1.10
N PHE A 85 -9.32 -12.44 0.65
CA PHE A 85 -10.21 -13.41 0.04
C PHE A 85 -11.02 -14.18 1.09
N LEU A 86 -12.28 -14.45 0.80
CA LEU A 86 -13.09 -15.45 1.49
C LEU A 86 -13.05 -16.72 0.64
N THR A 87 -12.71 -17.87 1.24
CA THR A 87 -12.61 -19.12 0.48
C THR A 87 -13.38 -20.26 1.14
N ALA A 88 -14.15 -21.00 0.33
CA ALA A 88 -14.73 -22.28 0.73
C ALA A 88 -13.83 -23.48 0.36
N ALA A 89 -12.85 -23.30 -0.54
CA ALA A 89 -12.08 -24.38 -1.16
C ALA A 89 -10.57 -24.20 -0.93
N VAL A 90 -9.89 -25.32 -0.67
CA VAL A 90 -8.43 -25.39 -0.47
C VAL A 90 -7.70 -25.85 -1.74
N ASP A 91 -8.33 -25.71 -2.90
CA ASP A 91 -7.73 -26.16 -4.16
C ASP A 91 -6.46 -25.34 -4.47
N ARG A 92 -5.39 -26.07 -4.78
CA ARG A 92 -4.07 -25.52 -5.02
C ARG A 92 -4.07 -24.55 -6.21
N GLU A 93 -4.82 -24.85 -7.27
CA GLU A 93 -4.87 -23.99 -8.45
C GLU A 93 -5.48 -22.62 -8.13
N ILE A 94 -6.53 -22.58 -7.31
CA ILE A 94 -7.15 -21.34 -6.85
C ILE A 94 -6.19 -20.58 -5.93
N MET A 95 -5.50 -21.28 -5.03
CA MET A 95 -4.54 -20.65 -4.12
C MET A 95 -3.36 -20.03 -4.85
N ASP A 96 -2.86 -20.68 -5.91
CA ASP A 96 -1.79 -20.13 -6.75
C ASP A 96 -2.24 -18.86 -7.47
N ARG A 97 -3.48 -18.85 -7.99
CA ARG A 97 -4.08 -17.65 -8.60
C ARG A 97 -4.25 -16.51 -7.60
N VAL A 98 -4.72 -16.81 -6.39
CA VAL A 98 -4.88 -15.84 -5.29
C VAL A 98 -3.52 -15.26 -4.90
N ALA A 99 -2.50 -16.09 -4.72
CA ALA A 99 -1.15 -15.65 -4.37
C ALA A 99 -0.56 -14.70 -5.42
N ALA A 100 -0.81 -14.96 -6.70
CA ALA A 100 -0.35 -14.12 -7.80
C ALA A 100 -0.98 -12.72 -7.84
N THR A 101 -2.10 -12.48 -7.13
CA THR A 101 -2.74 -11.15 -7.10
C THR A 101 -2.05 -10.15 -6.16
N GLY A 102 -1.18 -10.62 -5.27
CA GLY A 102 -0.61 -9.78 -4.21
C GLY A 102 -1.59 -9.45 -3.08
N ALA A 103 -2.65 -10.25 -2.91
CA ALA A 103 -3.66 -10.06 -1.86
C ALA A 103 -3.06 -9.97 -0.45
N ALA A 104 -3.79 -9.29 0.44
CA ALA A 104 -3.37 -9.05 1.81
C ALA A 104 -3.55 -10.27 2.71
N GLY A 105 -4.44 -11.20 2.34
CA GLY A 105 -4.70 -12.43 3.07
C GLY A 105 -5.87 -13.22 2.51
N TYR A 106 -6.19 -14.33 3.15
CA TYR A 106 -7.38 -15.14 2.87
C TYR A 106 -7.95 -15.72 4.17
N ILE A 107 -9.26 -15.91 4.19
CA ILE A 107 -10.02 -16.44 5.33
C ILE A 107 -10.86 -17.60 4.82
N GLN A 108 -10.72 -18.75 5.47
CA GLN A 108 -11.57 -19.90 5.17
C GLN A 108 -12.98 -19.69 5.74
N LYS A 109 -14.00 -19.92 4.94
CA LYS A 109 -15.41 -19.94 5.35
C LYS A 109 -15.66 -21.18 6.25
N PRO A 110 -16.50 -21.07 7.30
CA PRO A 110 -17.24 -19.89 7.74
C PRO A 110 -16.34 -18.85 8.43
N VAL A 111 -16.60 -17.57 8.16
CA VAL A 111 -15.81 -16.45 8.70
C VAL A 111 -15.95 -16.40 10.22
N LYS A 112 -14.82 -16.44 10.92
CA LYS A 112 -14.76 -16.31 12.39
C LYS A 112 -14.26 -14.94 12.79
N LEU A 113 -14.69 -14.48 13.97
CA LEU A 113 -14.36 -13.15 14.47
C LEU A 113 -12.85 -12.92 14.63
N LEU A 114 -12.13 -13.91 15.18
CA LEU A 114 -10.68 -13.79 15.39
C LEU A 114 -9.91 -13.76 14.07
N ASP A 115 -10.28 -14.64 13.13
CA ASP A 115 -9.64 -14.71 11.81
C ASP A 115 -9.84 -13.42 11.03
N LEU A 116 -11.07 -12.89 11.04
CA LEU A 116 -11.39 -11.63 10.37
C LEU A 116 -10.66 -10.44 11.01
N LYS A 117 -10.64 -10.38 12.35
CA LYS A 117 -9.93 -9.33 13.09
C LYS A 117 -8.44 -9.31 12.72
N ALA A 118 -7.75 -10.44 12.81
CA ALA A 118 -6.32 -10.54 12.55
C ALA A 118 -5.98 -10.14 11.11
N ASN A 119 -6.76 -10.63 10.13
CA ASN A 119 -6.52 -10.30 8.72
C ASN A 119 -6.79 -8.83 8.41
N LEU A 120 -7.84 -8.22 8.99
CA LEU A 120 -8.11 -6.79 8.81
C LEU A 120 -7.00 -5.92 9.39
N GLU A 121 -6.59 -6.18 10.64
CA GLU A 121 -5.52 -5.43 11.32
C GLU A 121 -4.21 -5.51 10.52
N MET A 122 -3.85 -6.70 10.03
CA MET A 122 -2.65 -6.90 9.22
C MET A 122 -2.74 -6.19 7.86
N ALA A 123 -3.87 -6.32 7.16
CA ALA A 123 -4.09 -5.69 5.85
C ALA A 123 -4.02 -4.16 5.92
N ILE A 124 -4.65 -3.57 6.93
CA ILE A 124 -4.66 -2.12 7.15
C ILE A 124 -3.26 -1.62 7.53
N THR A 125 -2.60 -2.28 8.50
CA THR A 125 -1.26 -1.90 8.94
C THR A 125 -0.27 -1.95 7.78
N ARG A 126 -0.36 -3.00 6.96
CA ARG A 126 0.46 -3.14 5.75
C ARG A 126 0.19 -1.98 4.78
N ARG A 127 -1.07 -1.68 4.50
CA ARG A 127 -1.45 -0.56 3.63
C ARG A 127 -0.96 0.78 4.17
N GLU A 128 -1.00 1.00 5.48
CA GLU A 128 -0.52 2.24 6.11
C GLU A 128 1.00 2.40 6.01
N ARG A 129 1.77 1.31 6.09
CA ARG A 129 3.22 1.31 5.89
C ARG A 129 3.62 1.47 4.42
N GLU A 130 2.85 0.84 3.52
CA GLU A 130 3.09 0.87 2.08
C GLU A 130 2.49 2.11 1.41
N ARG A 131 1.55 2.81 2.07
CA ARG A 131 1.04 4.11 1.64
C ARG A 131 2.16 5.14 1.78
N PRO A 132 2.56 5.81 0.68
CA PRO A 132 3.31 7.05 0.79
C PRO A 132 2.47 8.03 1.63
N CYS A 133 3.08 8.64 2.65
CA CYS A 133 2.46 9.62 3.54
C CYS A 133 1.53 10.58 2.77
N PRO A 134 0.21 10.58 3.03
CA PRO A 134 -0.76 11.35 2.27
C PRO A 134 -0.95 12.75 2.86
N THR A 135 -0.01 13.67 2.65
CA THR A 135 -0.30 15.11 2.90
C THR A 135 0.51 16.12 2.08
N ASP A 136 0.90 15.84 0.83
CA ASP A 136 1.34 16.97 -0.01
C ASP A 136 1.28 16.72 -1.52
N ALA A 137 0.29 17.34 -2.18
CA ALA A 137 0.31 17.47 -3.63
C ALA A 137 1.58 18.19 -4.10
N ALA A 138 2.15 19.07 -3.26
CA ALA A 138 3.45 19.68 -3.53
C ALA A 138 4.57 18.64 -3.45
N ALA A 139 4.61 17.74 -2.46
CA ALA A 139 5.63 16.68 -2.42
C ALA A 139 5.56 15.73 -3.62
N GLN A 140 4.36 15.44 -4.15
CA GLN A 140 4.24 14.67 -5.39
C GLN A 140 4.77 15.43 -6.61
N LEU A 141 4.47 16.72 -6.72
CA LEU A 141 5.01 17.57 -7.78
C LEU A 141 6.54 17.68 -7.67
N TYR A 142 7.07 17.91 -6.47
CA TYR A 142 8.49 17.97 -6.21
C TYR A 142 9.18 16.65 -6.53
N ARG A 143 8.60 15.50 -6.13
CA ARG A 143 9.15 14.18 -6.50
C ARG A 143 9.22 14.00 -8.01
N ARG A 144 8.15 14.33 -8.74
CA ARG A 144 8.12 14.22 -10.21
C ARG A 144 9.14 15.15 -10.88
N LEU A 145 9.28 16.36 -10.38
CA LEU A 145 10.28 17.32 -10.86
C LEU A 145 11.70 16.83 -10.57
N LEU A 146 11.96 16.34 -9.35
CA LEU A 146 13.25 15.78 -8.95
C LEU A 146 13.62 14.58 -9.81
N GLU A 147 12.69 13.67 -10.08
CA GLU A 147 12.93 12.52 -10.98
C GLU A 147 13.19 12.97 -12.43
N ALA A 148 12.47 13.97 -12.93
CA ALA A 148 12.68 14.48 -14.28
C ALA A 148 14.05 15.16 -14.42
N VAL A 149 14.45 15.95 -13.42
CA VAL A 149 15.77 16.56 -13.34
C VAL A 149 16.83 15.48 -13.21
N ALA A 150 16.66 14.51 -12.31
CA ALA A 150 17.59 13.40 -12.10
C ALA A 150 17.89 12.64 -13.40
N ARG A 151 16.85 12.30 -14.17
CA ARG A 151 16.98 11.66 -15.49
C ARG A 151 17.76 12.52 -16.50
N ALA A 152 17.63 13.85 -16.43
CA ALA A 152 18.38 14.76 -17.30
C ALA A 152 19.86 14.88 -16.92
N PHE A 153 20.21 14.60 -15.66
CA PHE A 153 21.57 14.76 -15.15
C PHE A 153 22.51 13.56 -15.42
N ASP A 154 22.00 12.44 -15.97
CA ASP A 154 22.75 11.23 -16.41
C ASP A 154 23.86 10.80 -15.44
N ARG A 155 23.63 11.00 -14.14
CA ARG A 155 24.57 10.67 -13.06
C ARG A 155 23.78 10.18 -11.84
N PRO A 156 24.19 9.06 -11.23
CA PRO A 156 23.57 8.57 -10.02
C PRO A 156 23.89 9.51 -8.85
N PHE A 157 22.92 9.70 -7.96
CA PHE A 157 23.11 10.50 -6.76
C PHE A 157 22.18 10.04 -5.65
N ALA A 158 22.54 10.38 -4.42
CA ALA A 158 21.72 10.21 -3.24
C ALA A 158 21.56 11.54 -2.50
N VAL A 159 20.42 11.71 -1.83
CA VAL A 159 20.18 12.78 -0.87
C VAL A 159 20.19 12.13 0.50
N VAL A 160 21.05 12.61 1.40
CA VAL A 160 21.34 11.98 2.70
C VAL A 160 21.12 12.99 3.82
N ASP A 161 20.43 12.58 4.89
CA ASP A 161 20.19 13.43 6.07
C ASP A 161 21.38 13.43 7.06
N PRO A 162 21.38 14.31 8.09
CA PRO A 162 22.40 14.34 9.16
C PRO A 162 22.61 13.04 9.92
N ASP A 163 21.61 12.17 9.96
CA ASP A 163 21.68 10.87 10.63
C ASP A 163 22.23 9.76 9.70
N GLY A 164 22.59 10.11 8.46
CA GLY A 164 23.15 9.20 7.47
C GLY A 164 22.09 8.35 6.78
N ARG A 165 20.82 8.75 6.79
CA ARG A 165 19.74 8.05 6.08
C ARG A 165 19.54 8.60 4.68
N VAL A 166 19.27 7.71 3.75
CA VAL A 166 18.94 8.08 2.37
C VAL A 166 17.50 8.61 2.33
N LEU A 167 17.34 9.88 1.96
CA LEU A 167 16.04 10.50 1.73
C LEU A 167 15.53 10.24 0.30
N PHE A 168 16.45 10.17 -0.66
CA PHE A 168 16.18 9.92 -2.07
C PHE A 168 17.43 9.37 -2.74
N ALA A 169 17.27 8.48 -3.70
CA ALA A 169 18.36 8.02 -4.55
C ALA A 169 17.89 7.84 -6.00
N HIS A 170 18.77 8.13 -6.95
CA HIS A 170 18.56 7.89 -8.37
C HIS A 170 19.73 7.06 -8.92
N PRO A 171 19.47 6.01 -9.73
CA PRO A 171 18.15 5.57 -10.22
C PRO A 171 17.30 4.79 -9.20
N ASP A 172 17.89 4.29 -8.12
CA ASP A 172 17.20 3.37 -7.21
C ASP A 172 16.47 4.09 -6.05
N GLY A 173 15.23 4.52 -6.32
CA GLY A 173 14.38 5.17 -5.33
C GLY A 173 13.90 4.28 -4.18
N ARG A 174 14.17 2.96 -4.21
CA ARG A 174 13.77 2.02 -3.13
C ARG A 174 14.64 2.13 -1.89
N LEU A 175 15.82 2.73 -2.02
CA LEU A 175 16.78 2.90 -0.93
C LEU A 175 16.37 3.99 0.08
N ALA A 176 15.26 4.70 -0.16
CA ALA A 176 14.77 5.72 0.77
C ALA A 176 14.44 5.10 2.15
N GLY A 177 15.06 5.64 3.20
CA GLY A 177 14.94 5.18 4.59
C GLY A 177 16.11 4.32 5.08
N GLU A 178 16.87 3.73 4.16
CA GLU A 178 18.05 2.92 4.48
C GLU A 178 19.22 3.79 4.97
N LEU A 179 20.15 3.19 5.72
CA LEU A 179 21.41 3.84 6.06
C LEU A 179 22.29 3.93 4.80
N PHE A 180 22.85 5.10 4.55
CA PHE A 180 23.69 5.35 3.37
C PHE A 180 24.89 4.39 3.31
N ALA A 181 25.51 4.09 4.46
CA ALA A 181 26.63 3.16 4.56
C ALA A 181 26.27 1.72 4.15
N ASP A 182 25.02 1.31 4.38
CA ASP A 182 24.54 -0.03 4.02
C ASP A 182 24.11 -0.07 2.54
N ALA A 183 23.47 1.00 2.06
CA ALA A 183 23.03 1.13 0.68
C ALA A 183 24.20 1.31 -0.30
N PHE A 184 25.27 1.99 0.11
CA PHE A 184 26.43 2.32 -0.71
C PHE A 184 27.74 2.05 0.05
N PRO A 185 28.11 0.79 0.29
CA PRO A 185 29.27 0.44 1.13
C PRO A 185 30.62 0.84 0.51
N ALA A 186 30.65 1.14 -0.79
CA ALA A 186 31.84 1.63 -1.49
C ALA A 186 32.07 3.14 -1.31
N GLU A 187 31.08 3.87 -0.80
CA GLU A 187 31.11 5.32 -0.62
C GLU A 187 31.41 5.68 0.85
N PRO A 188 32.08 6.82 1.13
CA PRO A 188 32.38 7.23 2.51
C PRO A 188 31.07 7.54 3.28
N PRO A 189 30.88 7.04 4.51
CA PRO A 189 29.60 7.15 5.20
C PRO A 189 29.28 8.57 5.72
N ALA A 190 30.30 9.39 5.98
CA ALA A 190 30.15 10.76 6.44
C ALA A 190 30.15 11.76 5.27
N PRO A 191 29.50 12.94 5.38
CA PRO A 191 29.54 13.98 4.36
C PRO A 191 30.97 14.42 4.04
N THR A 192 31.24 14.67 2.76
CA THR A 192 32.55 15.09 2.22
C THR A 192 32.47 16.51 1.65
N GLU A 193 33.62 17.10 1.36
CA GLU A 193 33.69 18.46 0.76
C GLU A 193 33.05 18.55 -0.64
N THR A 194 32.84 17.41 -1.31
CA THR A 194 32.21 17.35 -2.64
C THR A 194 30.69 17.29 -2.59
N ASP A 195 30.10 17.10 -1.40
CA ASP A 195 28.66 17.04 -1.25
C ASP A 195 28.02 18.43 -1.27
N THR A 196 26.88 18.54 -1.94
CA THR A 196 26.16 19.80 -2.04
C THR A 196 25.14 19.91 -0.89
N PRO A 197 25.25 20.87 0.04
CA PRO A 197 24.32 20.99 1.14
C PRO A 197 22.94 21.47 0.66
N CYS A 198 21.90 20.92 1.28
CA CYS A 198 20.51 21.33 1.13
C CYS A 198 20.06 21.96 2.46
N PRO A 199 20.10 23.29 2.60
CA PRO A 199 19.70 23.95 3.84
C PRO A 199 18.18 24.07 3.99
N ASP A 200 17.71 24.11 5.23
CA ASP A 200 16.33 24.48 5.57
C ASP A 200 16.10 26.00 5.47
N ALA A 201 14.87 26.45 5.76
CA ALA A 201 14.50 27.86 5.74
C ALA A 201 15.27 28.74 6.75
N SER A 202 15.92 28.13 7.75
CA SER A 202 16.76 28.81 8.76
C SER A 202 18.25 28.81 8.39
N GLY A 203 18.63 28.16 7.29
CA GLY A 203 20.01 28.03 6.84
C GLY A 203 20.78 26.87 7.48
N GLN A 204 20.12 26.01 8.26
CA GLN A 204 20.74 24.79 8.82
C GLN A 204 20.74 23.68 7.78
N PRO A 205 21.80 22.85 7.69
CA PRO A 205 21.85 21.74 6.73
C PRO A 205 20.77 20.71 7.06
N LEU A 206 19.77 20.58 6.18
CA LEU A 206 18.69 19.60 6.28
C LEU A 206 19.11 18.25 5.69
N ALA A 207 19.94 18.28 4.65
CA ALA A 207 20.50 17.11 3.96
C ALA A 207 21.70 17.51 3.11
N TRP A 208 22.36 16.54 2.49
CA TRP A 208 23.34 16.76 1.43
C TRP A 208 23.02 15.91 0.20
N VAL A 209 23.27 16.47 -0.98
CA VAL A 209 23.24 15.75 -2.25
C VAL A 209 24.64 15.23 -2.54
N ARG A 210 24.75 13.91 -2.65
CA ARG A 210 25.98 13.18 -2.97
C ARG A 210 25.90 12.59 -4.36
N LEU A 211 26.86 12.95 -5.21
CA LEU A 211 27.05 12.29 -6.50
C LEU A 211 27.75 10.96 -6.26
N LEU A 212 27.15 9.87 -6.75
CA LEU A 212 27.73 8.54 -6.62
C LEU A 212 28.73 8.28 -7.76
N GLY A 213 29.71 7.41 -7.50
CA GLY A 213 30.62 6.94 -8.53
C GLY A 213 29.87 6.35 -9.75
N ARG A 214 30.47 6.43 -10.94
CA ARG A 214 29.99 5.64 -12.08
C ARG A 214 30.35 4.18 -11.82
N GLU A 215 29.33 3.31 -11.71
CA GLU A 215 29.51 1.89 -11.98
C GLU A 215 29.77 1.65 -13.48
#